data_AF-A0A2D6FNB7-F1
#
_entry.id   AF-A0A2D6FNB7-F1
#
_cell.length_a   1.000
_cell.length_b   1.000
_cell.length_c   1.000
_cell.angle_alpha   90.00
_cell.angle_beta   90.00
_cell.angle_gamma   90.00
#
_symmetry.space_group_name_H-M   'P 1'
#
loop_
_entity.id
_entity.type
_entity.pdbx_description
1 polymer ?
#
loop_
_entity_poly.entity_id
_entity_poly.type
_entity_poly.pdbx_seq_one_letter_code
_entity_poly.pdbx_strand_id
1 'polypeptide(L)'
;MFKNYNTVAEVKQAYKKYAFKLHPDKQGGNHNLFVEMQADYLNRLKELDGEINKGFDGKDHKYYYNQKVEQEVMNKITELLKLEAPDIDIELVGTWLWISGNTRKYKDILKSLKFRWNSKREKWSFVPPSSSFYR
;
A
#
# COMPACT_ATOMS: atom_id res chain seq x y z
N MET A 1 -10.54 14.02 1.64
CA MET A 1 -10.84 12.77 2.38
C MET A 1 -9.91 12.50 3.57
N PHE A 2 -8.63 12.86 3.55
CA PHE A 2 -7.66 12.44 4.58
C PHE A 2 -7.29 13.48 5.65
N LYS A 3 -8.04 14.60 5.76
CA LYS A 3 -7.68 15.75 6.61
C LYS A 3 -7.55 15.44 8.11
N ASN A 4 -8.26 14.42 8.61
CA ASN A 4 -8.27 14.07 10.03
C ASN A 4 -7.16 13.07 10.43
N TYR A 5 -6.39 12.55 9.46
CA TYR A 5 -5.30 11.62 9.74
C TYR A 5 -3.99 12.40 9.86
N ASN A 6 -3.29 12.21 10.97
CA ASN A 6 -2.15 13.05 11.35
C ASN A 6 -0.79 12.36 11.13
N THR A 7 -0.80 11.05 10.87
CA THR A 7 0.42 10.27 10.62
C THR A 7 0.39 9.61 9.25
N VAL A 8 1.57 9.33 8.68
CA VAL A 8 1.67 8.64 7.38
C VAL A 8 1.05 7.25 7.47
N ALA A 9 1.20 6.57 8.61
CA ALA A 9 0.64 5.24 8.86
C ALA A 9 -0.90 5.26 8.80
N GLU A 10 -1.53 6.22 9.46
CA GLU A 10 -3.00 6.38 9.44
C GLU A 10 -3.54 6.66 8.03
N VAL A 11 -2.90 7.58 7.31
CA VAL A 11 -3.28 7.92 5.92
C VAL A 11 -3.19 6.69 5.02
N LYS A 12 -2.10 5.91 5.13
CA LYS A 12 -1.87 4.69 4.35
C LYS A 12 -2.85 3.57 4.70
N GLN A 13 -3.15 3.40 5.98
CA GLN A 13 -4.15 2.42 6.42
C GLN A 13 -5.55 2.79 5.93
N ALA A 14 -5.92 4.07 6.01
CA ALA A 14 -7.18 4.58 5.52
C ALA A 14 -7.28 4.44 3.99
N TYR A 15 -6.21 4.75 3.26
CA TYR A 15 -6.15 4.60 1.80
C TYR A 15 -6.48 3.17 1.37
N LYS A 16 -5.87 2.16 1.98
CA LYS A 16 -6.19 0.75 1.69
C LYS A 16 -7.69 0.45 1.87
N LYS A 17 -8.28 0.93 2.97
CA LYS A 17 -9.72 0.73 3.25
C LYS A 17 -10.61 1.41 2.20
N TYR A 18 -10.32 2.66 1.86
CA TYR A 18 -11.07 3.39 0.83
C TYR A 18 -10.86 2.80 -0.56
N ALA A 19 -9.64 2.39 -0.91
CA ALA A 19 -9.33 1.76 -2.17
C ALA A 19 -10.14 0.47 -2.34
N PHE A 20 -10.22 -0.39 -1.32
CA PHE A 20 -11.05 -1.59 -1.35
C PHE A 20 -12.54 -1.28 -1.53
N LYS A 21 -13.05 -0.22 -0.88
CA LYS A 21 -14.47 0.16 -0.93
C LYS A 21 -14.87 0.83 -2.24
N LEU A 22 -14.01 1.70 -2.80
CA LEU A 22 -14.33 2.57 -3.94
C LEU A 22 -13.87 2.01 -5.29
N HIS A 23 -13.08 0.92 -5.31
CA HIS A 23 -12.54 0.35 -6.54
C HIS A 23 -13.65 0.13 -7.58
N PRO A 24 -13.47 0.57 -8.84
CA PRO A 24 -14.54 0.53 -9.86
C PRO A 24 -15.05 -0.88 -10.16
N ASP A 25 -14.20 -1.90 -10.02
CA ASP A 25 -14.58 -3.30 -10.27
C ASP A 25 -15.34 -3.92 -9.07
N LYS A 26 -15.50 -3.20 -7.94
CA LYS A 26 -16.31 -3.66 -6.81
C LYS A 26 -17.75 -3.19 -6.97
N GLN A 27 -18.69 -3.99 -6.46
CA GLN A 27 -20.11 -3.63 -6.45
C GLN A 27 -20.30 -2.34 -5.64
N GLY A 28 -20.82 -1.29 -6.29
CA GLY A 28 -20.94 0.06 -5.70
C GLY A 28 -19.67 0.93 -5.80
N GLY A 29 -18.69 0.51 -6.60
CA GLY A 29 -17.49 1.29 -6.92
C GLY A 29 -17.81 2.58 -7.66
N ASN A 30 -16.92 3.58 -7.53
CA ASN A 30 -17.08 4.86 -8.19
C ASN A 30 -15.72 5.36 -8.67
N HIS A 31 -15.53 5.35 -10.00
CA HIS A 31 -14.27 5.74 -10.62
C HIS A 31 -13.85 7.17 -10.26
N ASN A 32 -14.77 8.13 -10.33
CA ASN A 32 -14.47 9.54 -10.06
C ASN A 32 -14.05 9.74 -8.60
N LEU A 33 -14.79 9.15 -7.64
CA LEU A 33 -14.43 9.20 -6.23
C LEU A 33 -13.11 8.47 -5.94
N PHE A 34 -12.82 7.38 -6.66
CA PHE A 34 -11.57 6.65 -6.52
C PHE A 34 -10.37 7.52 -6.96
N VAL A 35 -10.49 8.21 -8.10
CA VAL A 35 -9.45 9.14 -8.59
C VAL A 35 -9.27 10.33 -7.65
N GLU A 36 -10.36 10.93 -7.17
CA GLU A 36 -10.31 12.03 -6.20
C GLU A 36 -9.64 11.60 -4.89
N MET A 37 -10.00 10.42 -4.39
CA MET A 37 -9.38 9.82 -3.20
C MET A 37 -7.89 9.57 -3.39
N GLN A 38 -7.46 9.11 -4.57
CA GLN A 38 -6.04 8.93 -4.90
C GLN A 38 -5.27 10.26 -4.88
N ALA A 39 -5.84 11.34 -5.43
CA ALA A 39 -5.22 12.65 -5.42
C ALA A 39 -5.10 13.22 -3.99
N ASP A 40 -6.18 13.11 -3.20
CA ASP A 40 -6.20 13.53 -1.80
C ASP A 40 -5.18 12.76 -0.95
N TYR A 41 -4.99 11.47 -1.22
CA TYR A 41 -3.97 10.65 -0.56
C TYR A 41 -2.56 11.18 -0.82
N LEU A 42 -2.21 11.44 -2.08
CA LEU A 42 -0.89 11.97 -2.45
C LEU A 42 -0.64 13.35 -1.85
N ASN A 43 -1.65 14.24 -1.88
CA ASN A 43 -1.56 15.57 -1.27
C ASN A 43 -1.32 15.46 0.24
N ARG A 44 -2.07 14.60 0.93
CA ARG A 44 -1.91 14.46 2.38
C ARG A 44 -0.55 13.87 2.75
N LEU A 45 -0.03 12.90 2.00
CA LEU A 45 1.31 12.37 2.24
C LEU A 45 2.40 13.42 2.01
N LYS A 46 2.22 14.29 1.01
CA LYS A 46 3.14 15.40 0.76
C LYS A 46 3.15 16.41 1.93
N GLU A 47 2.01 16.67 2.55
CA GLU A 47 1.92 17.52 3.75
C GLU A 47 2.60 16.90 4.97
N LEU A 48 2.66 15.58 5.05
CA LEU A 48 3.30 14.82 6.12
C LEU A 48 4.78 14.51 5.82
N ASP A 49 5.36 15.13 4.80
CA ASP A 49 6.78 14.98 4.50
C ASP A 49 7.64 15.40 5.71
N GLY A 50 8.58 14.53 6.08
CA GLY A 50 9.42 14.71 7.25
C GLY A 50 8.81 14.25 8.58
N GLU A 51 7.62 13.66 8.60
CA GLU A 51 7.05 13.00 9.78
C GLU A 51 8.01 11.93 10.32
N ILE A 52 8.12 11.84 11.65
CA ILE A 52 8.91 10.82 12.32
C ILE A 52 7.97 9.80 12.90
N ASN A 53 8.05 8.56 12.40
CA ASN A 53 7.26 7.46 12.89
C ASN A 53 8.15 6.39 13.52
N LYS A 54 7.64 5.71 14.55
CA LYS A 54 8.34 4.55 15.11
C LYS A 54 8.13 3.34 14.21
N GLY A 55 9.23 2.74 13.77
CA GLY A 55 9.25 1.52 12.96
C GLY A 55 9.00 0.27 13.79
N PHE A 56 8.79 -0.85 13.11
CA PHE A 56 8.65 -2.16 13.75
C PHE A 56 9.92 -2.64 14.46
N ASP A 57 11.06 -2.05 14.14
CA ASP A 57 12.34 -2.27 14.83
C ASP A 57 12.50 -1.43 16.11
N GLY A 58 11.46 -0.65 16.47
CA GLY A 58 11.46 0.24 17.64
C GLY A 58 12.25 1.53 17.43
N LYS A 59 12.81 1.75 16.23
CA LYS A 59 13.59 2.94 15.90
C LYS A 59 12.72 4.01 15.24
N ASP A 60 13.17 5.24 15.32
CA ASP A 60 12.53 6.36 14.65
C ASP A 60 12.96 6.40 13.18
N HIS A 61 11.99 6.49 12.29
CA HIS A 61 12.19 6.62 10.85
C HIS A 61 11.56 7.91 10.38
N LYS A 62 12.30 8.69 9.61
CA LYS A 62 11.78 9.90 8.97
C LYS A 62 11.18 9.54 7.63
N TYR A 63 9.92 9.90 7.42
CA TYR A 63 9.25 9.78 6.15
C TYR A 63 9.77 10.84 5.18
N TYR A 64 10.06 10.41 3.95
CA TYR A 64 10.40 11.31 2.84
C TYR A 64 9.43 11.05 1.71
N TYR A 65 8.63 12.06 1.38
CA TYR A 65 7.67 11.98 0.31
C TYR A 65 8.37 11.80 -1.03
N ASN A 66 7.95 10.78 -1.78
CA ASN A 66 8.36 10.56 -3.15
C ASN A 66 7.14 10.14 -3.96
N GLN A 67 6.64 11.05 -4.80
CA GLN A 67 5.45 10.84 -5.60
C GLN A 67 5.53 9.57 -6.47
N LYS A 68 6.70 9.28 -7.05
CA LYS A 68 6.88 8.11 -7.92
C LYS A 68 6.73 6.81 -7.11
N VAL A 69 7.33 6.78 -5.92
CA VAL A 69 7.22 5.62 -5.01
C VAL A 69 5.78 5.42 -4.55
N GLU A 70 5.10 6.49 -4.13
CA GLU A 70 3.70 6.38 -3.68
C GLU A 70 2.77 5.95 -4.82
N GLN A 71 2.99 6.44 -6.05
CA GLN A 71 2.23 6.00 -7.22
C GLN A 71 2.47 4.51 -7.52
N GLU A 72 3.70 4.01 -7.42
CA GLU A 72 4.01 2.59 -7.57
C GLU A 72 3.27 1.73 -6.53
N VAL A 73 3.21 2.19 -5.27
CA VAL A 73 2.45 1.53 -4.20
C VAL A 73 0.95 1.52 -4.51
N MET A 74 0.37 2.65 -4.90
CA MET A 74 -1.06 2.77 -5.24
C MET A 74 -1.44 1.87 -6.40
N ASN A 75 -0.62 1.83 -7.46
CA ASN A 75 -0.84 0.97 -8.61
C ASN A 75 -0.81 -0.51 -8.19
N LYS A 76 0.16 -0.88 -7.34
CA LYS A 76 0.27 -2.26 -6.86
C LYS A 76 -0.92 -2.66 -5.97
N ILE A 77 -1.41 -1.77 -5.11
CA ILE A 77 -2.65 -2.01 -4.33
C ILE A 77 -3.83 -2.20 -5.27
N THR A 78 -3.97 -1.37 -6.29
CA THR A 78 -5.07 -1.47 -7.28
C THR A 78 -5.01 -2.81 -8.01
N GLU A 79 -3.83 -3.27 -8.43
CA GLU A 79 -3.65 -4.60 -9.03
C GLU A 79 -4.04 -5.73 -8.08
N LEU A 80 -3.69 -5.64 -6.79
CA LEU A 80 -4.06 -6.64 -5.79
C LEU A 80 -5.58 -6.69 -5.54
N LEU A 81 -6.26 -5.54 -5.55
CA LEU A 81 -7.70 -5.48 -5.35
C LEU A 81 -8.48 -6.21 -6.45
N LYS A 82 -7.93 -6.27 -7.67
CA LYS A 82 -8.49 -7.03 -8.81
C LYS A 82 -8.41 -8.54 -8.64
N LEU A 83 -7.54 -9.04 -7.77
CA LEU A 83 -7.39 -10.49 -7.54
C LEU A 83 -8.59 -11.09 -6.82
N GLU A 84 -9.45 -10.25 -6.22
CA GLU A 84 -10.60 -10.67 -5.42
C GLU A 84 -10.25 -11.82 -4.47
N ALA A 85 -9.15 -11.65 -3.74
CA ALA A 85 -8.58 -12.65 -2.88
C ALA A 85 -8.99 -12.37 -1.42
N PRO A 86 -10.16 -12.88 -0.95
CA PRO A 86 -10.61 -12.62 0.42
C PRO A 86 -9.71 -13.29 1.47
N ASP A 87 -8.98 -14.34 1.08
CA ASP A 87 -8.14 -15.12 2.00
C ASP A 87 -6.71 -14.58 2.13
N ILE A 88 -6.40 -13.42 1.54
CA ILE A 88 -5.09 -12.76 1.71
C ILE A 88 -5.23 -11.47 2.49
N ASP A 89 -4.25 -11.23 3.34
CA ASP A 89 -4.12 -9.99 4.09
C ASP A 89 -3.06 -9.10 3.45
N ILE A 90 -3.39 -7.83 3.19
CA ILE A 90 -2.47 -6.84 2.63
C ILE A 90 -2.09 -5.84 3.72
N GLU A 91 -0.82 -5.72 4.05
CA GLU A 91 -0.29 -4.72 4.99
C GLU A 91 0.59 -3.72 4.23
N LEU A 92 0.37 -2.43 4.43
CA LEU A 92 1.22 -1.36 3.90
C LEU A 92 2.05 -0.78 5.04
N VAL A 93 3.36 -1.04 5.03
CA VAL A 93 4.30 -0.61 6.06
C VAL A 93 5.36 0.28 5.42
N GLY A 94 5.36 1.57 5.74
CA GLY A 94 6.17 2.55 5.01
C GLY A 94 5.77 2.54 3.54
N THR A 95 6.67 2.10 2.66
CA THR A 95 6.40 1.92 1.22
C THR A 95 6.32 0.45 0.81
N TRP A 96 6.45 -0.48 1.76
CA TRP A 96 6.49 -1.91 1.51
C TRP A 96 5.09 -2.49 1.62
N LEU A 97 4.73 -3.32 0.65
CA LEU A 97 3.50 -4.11 0.71
C LEU A 97 3.84 -5.53 1.15
N TRP A 98 3.19 -5.99 2.21
CA TRP A 98 3.29 -7.35 2.70
C TRP A 98 1.98 -8.09 2.46
N ILE A 99 2.07 -9.34 2.03
CA ILE A 99 0.92 -10.21 1.83
C ILE A 99 1.07 -11.49 2.66
N SER A 100 0.07 -11.77 3.49
CA SER A 100 -0.06 -12.99 4.30
C SER A 100 -1.41 -13.66 4.08
N GLY A 101 -1.71 -14.70 4.86
CA GLY A 101 -2.94 -15.50 4.72
C GLY A 101 -2.75 -16.72 3.80
N ASN A 102 -3.82 -17.16 3.16
CA ASN A 102 -3.82 -18.32 2.26
C ASN A 102 -3.29 -17.96 0.86
N THR A 103 -2.00 -17.64 0.80
CA THR A 103 -1.33 -17.16 -0.43
C THR A 103 -0.94 -18.27 -1.40
N ARG A 104 -1.08 -19.55 -1.03
CA ARG A 104 -0.59 -20.69 -1.82
C ARG A 104 -1.23 -20.76 -3.21
N LYS A 105 -2.54 -20.52 -3.30
CA LYS A 105 -3.30 -20.47 -4.56
C LYS A 105 -2.97 -19.26 -5.45
N TYR A 106 -2.44 -18.20 -4.85
CA TYR A 106 -2.08 -16.96 -5.55
C TYR A 106 -0.58 -16.87 -5.88
N LYS A 107 0.22 -17.89 -5.54
CA LYS A 107 1.68 -17.87 -5.65
C LYS A 107 2.19 -17.38 -7.01
N ASP A 108 1.68 -17.94 -8.10
CA ASP A 108 2.16 -17.61 -9.45
C ASP A 108 1.73 -16.21 -9.89
N ILE A 109 0.54 -15.78 -9.46
CA ILE A 109 0.06 -14.41 -9.67
C ILE A 109 0.89 -13.41 -8.86
N LEU A 110 1.17 -13.69 -7.59
CA LEU A 110 2.01 -12.83 -6.76
C LEU A 110 3.42 -12.69 -7.35
N LYS A 111 4.00 -13.78 -7.87
CA LYS A 111 5.27 -13.74 -8.61
C LYS A 111 5.20 -12.89 -9.88
N SER A 112 4.12 -13.02 -10.67
CA SER A 112 3.97 -12.22 -11.89
C SER A 112 3.83 -10.73 -11.57
N LEU A 113 3.17 -10.39 -10.46
CA LEU A 113 3.06 -9.05 -9.89
C LEU A 113 4.35 -8.53 -9.22
N LYS A 114 5.45 -9.28 -9.31
CA LYS A 114 6.78 -8.97 -8.75
C LYS A 114 6.88 -9.00 -7.22
N PHE A 115 5.94 -9.66 -6.54
CA PHE A 115 6.13 -9.98 -5.13
C PHE A 115 7.20 -11.06 -4.98
N ARG A 116 7.97 -10.95 -3.89
CA ARG A 116 9.01 -11.93 -3.52
C ARG A 116 8.62 -12.60 -2.22
N TRP A 117 8.81 -13.91 -2.14
CA TRP A 117 8.59 -14.66 -0.90
C TRP A 117 9.71 -14.37 0.09
N ASN A 118 9.35 -14.00 1.31
CA ASN A 118 10.25 -13.85 2.44
C ASN A 118 10.06 -15.06 3.37
N SER A 119 10.99 -16.01 3.31
CA SER A 119 10.90 -17.25 4.12
C SER A 119 11.01 -17.00 5.62
N LYS A 120 11.74 -15.96 6.06
CA LYS A 120 11.88 -15.65 7.48
C LYS A 120 10.59 -15.12 8.11
N ARG A 121 9.80 -14.38 7.33
CA ARG A 121 8.53 -13.79 7.78
C ARG A 121 7.32 -14.61 7.34
N GLU A 122 7.51 -15.59 6.46
CA GLU A 122 6.45 -16.36 5.83
C GLU A 122 5.40 -15.46 5.14
N LYS A 123 5.87 -14.37 4.54
CA LYS A 123 5.05 -13.38 3.84
C LYS A 123 5.62 -13.10 2.46
N TRP A 124 4.76 -12.69 1.54
CA TRP A 124 5.20 -12.05 0.30
C TRP A 124 5.45 -10.57 0.54
N SER A 125 6.46 -10.01 -0.11
CA SER A 125 6.77 -8.59 -0.04
C SER A 125 6.94 -7.99 -1.43
N PHE A 126 6.42 -6.79 -1.62
CA PHE A 126 6.74 -5.91 -2.73
C PHE A 126 7.37 -4.64 -2.18
N VAL A 127 8.53 -4.29 -2.74
CA VAL A 127 9.22 -3.04 -2.50
C VAL A 127 9.17 -2.26 -3.82
N PRO A 128 8.69 -1.01 -3.83
CA PRO A 128 8.67 -0.20 -5.03
C PRO A 128 10.08 -0.08 -5.64
N PRO A 129 10.27 -0.34 -6.95
CA PRO A 129 11.57 -0.23 -7.61
C PRO A 129 12.24 1.13 -7.45
N SER A 130 11.45 2.20 -7.35
CA SER A 130 11.95 3.56 -7.16
C SER A 130 12.31 3.89 -5.70
N SER A 131 12.13 2.94 -4.78
CA SER A 131 12.50 3.12 -3.37
C SER A 131 14.01 2.95 -3.18
N SER A 132 14.60 3.78 -2.31
CA SER A 132 16.00 3.64 -1.87
C SER A 132 16.32 2.26 -1.27
N PHE A 133 15.29 1.55 -0.78
CA PHE A 133 15.38 0.22 -0.19
C PHE A 133 15.36 -0.93 -1.21
N TYR A 134 15.16 -0.68 -2.50
CA TYR A 134 15.06 -1.72 -3.54
C TYR A 134 16.42 -2.34 -3.96
N ARG A 135 17.51 -2.06 -3.23
CA ARG A 135 18.86 -2.54 -3.53
C ARG A 135 18.99 -4.05 -3.48
#